data_AF-A0AB36ZKX4-F1
#
_entry.id   AF-A0AB36ZKX4-F1
#
_cell.length_a   1.000
_cell.length_b   1.000
_cell.length_c   1.000
_cell.angle_alpha   90.00
_cell.angle_beta   90.00
_cell.angle_gamma   90.00
#
_symmetry.space_group_name_H-M   'P 1'
#
loop_
_entity.id
_entity.type
_entity.pdbx_description
1 polymer ?
#
loop_
_entity_poly.entity_id
_entity_poly.type
_entity_poly.pdbx_seq_one_letter_code
_entity_poly.pdbx_strand_id
1 'polypeptide(L)'
;MRTSTPSPHPSEPLAPAVDPHEHGWTTESAHRTSEGVVVYVRCVGCGTRRVDVRTGHQDPPAALSRVVPASDDRSRGGAASGRGRMRA
;
A
#
# COMPACT_ATOMS: atom_id res chain seq x y z
N MET A 1 -42.72 -13.17 35.22
CA MET A 1 -41.78 -12.32 34.45
C MET A 1 -40.39 -12.63 34.95
N ARG A 2 -39.59 -13.41 34.22
CA ARG A 2 -38.22 -13.79 34.63
C ARG A 2 -37.26 -12.81 33.98
N THR A 3 -36.67 -11.92 34.77
CA THR A 3 -35.62 -11.01 34.32
C THR A 3 -34.32 -11.80 34.26
N SER A 4 -33.82 -12.05 33.06
CA SER A 4 -32.48 -12.63 32.88
C SER A 4 -31.45 -11.57 33.28
N THR A 5 -30.68 -11.86 34.34
CA THR A 5 -29.48 -11.10 34.68
C THR A 5 -28.48 -11.22 33.53
N PRO A 6 -28.01 -10.11 32.92
CA PRO A 6 -26.93 -10.21 31.93
C PRO A 6 -25.65 -10.65 32.66
N SER A 7 -25.05 -11.74 32.18
CA SER A 7 -23.74 -12.20 32.64
C SER A 7 -22.71 -11.09 32.47
N PRO A 8 -21.75 -10.91 33.41
CA PRO A 8 -20.64 -10.00 33.19
C PRO A 8 -19.85 -10.52 31.98
N HIS A 9 -19.88 -9.75 30.89
CA HIS A 9 -18.99 -9.97 29.77
C HIS A 9 -17.55 -9.88 30.29
N PRO A 10 -16.62 -10.76 29.86
CA PRO A 10 -15.22 -10.63 30.23
C PRO A 10 -14.77 -9.23 29.85
N SER A 11 -14.30 -8.46 30.85
CA SER A 11 -13.77 -7.12 30.66
C SER A 11 -12.73 -7.20 29.55
N GLU A 12 -12.99 -6.52 28.43
CA GLU A 12 -12.06 -6.53 27.32
C GLU A 12 -10.69 -6.10 27.84
N PRO A 13 -9.63 -6.88 27.57
CA PRO A 13 -8.29 -6.48 27.98
C PRO A 13 -8.05 -5.10 27.42
N LEU A 14 -7.71 -4.15 28.31
CA LEU A 14 -7.36 -2.79 27.99
C LEU A 14 -6.19 -2.87 26.99
N ALA A 15 -6.51 -2.85 25.69
CA ALA A 15 -5.51 -2.99 24.66
C ALA A 15 -4.48 -1.88 24.92
N PRO A 16 -3.17 -2.20 24.94
CA PRO A 16 -2.17 -1.17 25.13
C PRO A 16 -2.48 -0.06 24.11
N ALA A 17 -2.51 1.19 24.57
CA ALA A 17 -2.69 2.35 23.72
C ALA A 17 -1.48 2.43 22.79
N VAL A 18 -1.53 1.68 21.69
CA VAL A 18 -0.54 1.76 20.63
C VAL A 18 -0.85 3.06 19.91
N ASP A 19 0.10 3.99 19.94
CA ASP A 19 -0.02 5.23 19.17
C ASP A 19 -0.43 4.90 17.73
N PRO A 20 -1.49 5.51 17.18
CA PRO A 20 -1.89 5.26 15.81
C PRO A 20 -0.80 5.80 14.87
N HIS A 21 -0.01 4.90 14.27
CA HIS A 21 1.05 5.23 13.33
C HIS A 21 1.03 4.26 12.15
N GLU A 22 1.69 4.64 11.07
CA GLU A 22 1.92 3.74 9.94
C GLU A 22 2.92 2.64 10.33
N HIS A 23 2.46 1.39 10.28
CA HIS A 23 3.28 0.26 10.69
C HIS A 23 4.28 -0.16 9.61
N GLY A 24 5.57 -0.11 9.95
CA GLY A 24 6.64 -0.76 9.18
C GLY A 24 6.73 -2.25 9.51
N TRP A 25 6.07 -3.11 8.72
CA TRP A 25 6.01 -4.55 8.97
C TRP A 25 7.29 -5.29 8.53
N THR A 26 7.82 -6.17 9.39
CA THR A 26 8.89 -7.12 9.05
C THR A 26 8.44 -8.55 9.34
N THR A 27 8.90 -9.52 8.55
CA THR A 27 8.57 -10.94 8.72
C THR A 27 9.40 -11.58 9.84
N GLU A 28 8.73 -12.13 10.86
CA GLU A 28 9.36 -12.95 11.92
C GLU A 28 9.50 -14.41 11.47
N SER A 29 8.43 -14.99 10.90
CA SER A 29 8.44 -16.36 10.38
C SER A 29 7.44 -16.56 9.23
N ALA A 30 7.67 -17.59 8.42
CA ALA A 30 6.78 -17.96 7.33
C ALA A 30 6.65 -19.49 7.25
N HIS A 31 5.41 -19.97 7.14
CA HIS A 31 5.09 -21.39 7.16
C HIS A 31 4.15 -21.74 6.00
N ARG A 32 4.48 -22.80 5.26
CA ARG A 32 3.57 -23.37 4.25
C ARG A 32 2.49 -24.18 4.95
N THR A 33 1.24 -23.91 4.62
CA THR A 33 0.06 -24.65 5.05
C THR A 33 -0.80 -24.95 3.81
N SER A 34 -1.87 -25.72 4.00
CA SER A 34 -2.86 -25.95 2.93
C SER A 34 -3.58 -24.67 2.49
N GLU A 35 -3.60 -23.63 3.34
CA GLU A 35 -4.24 -22.34 3.07
C GLU A 35 -3.33 -21.38 2.28
N GLY A 36 -2.05 -21.72 2.13
CA GLY A 36 -1.04 -20.87 1.48
C GLY A 36 0.20 -20.72 2.35
N VAL A 37 0.86 -19.57 2.28
CA VAL A 37 1.97 -19.26 3.18
C VAL A 37 1.47 -18.32 4.27
N VAL A 38 1.40 -18.81 5.50
CA VAL A 38 1.12 -18.00 6.69
C VAL A 38 2.40 -17.28 7.09
N VAL A 39 2.36 -15.96 7.17
CA VAL A 39 3.50 -15.10 7.49
C VAL A 39 3.18 -14.34 8.76
N TYR A 40 3.98 -14.57 9.80
CA TYR A 40 3.92 -13.79 11.03
C TYR A 40 4.79 -12.55 10.84
N VAL A 41 4.18 -11.37 10.96
CA VAL A 41 4.87 -10.07 10.81
C VAL A 41 4.78 -9.27 12.10
N ARG A 42 5.80 -8.47 12.34
CA ARG A 42 5.92 -7.56 13.49
C ARG A 42 6.24 -6.15 13.02
N CYS A 43 5.63 -5.15 13.63
CA CYS A 43 5.98 -3.76 13.39
C CYS A 43 7.34 -3.45 14.03
N VAL A 44 8.25 -2.85 13.28
CA VAL A 44 9.57 -2.45 13.80
C VAL A 44 9.50 -1.30 14.81
N GLY A 45 8.46 -0.45 14.72
CA GLY A 45 8.26 0.69 15.61
C GLY A 45 7.66 0.32 16.97
N CYS A 46 6.48 -0.30 16.96
CA CYS A 46 5.74 -0.60 18.20
C CYS A 46 5.74 -2.06 18.62
N GLY A 47 6.24 -2.97 17.78
CA GLY A 47 6.23 -4.41 18.08
C GLY A 47 4.89 -5.10 17.97
N THR A 48 3.82 -4.42 17.51
CA THR A 48 2.54 -5.04 17.17
C THR A 48 2.76 -6.20 16.22
N ARG A 49 2.02 -7.30 16.39
CA ARG A 49 2.08 -8.48 15.54
C ARG A 49 0.83 -8.59 14.68
N ARG A 50 1.02 -9.04 13.44
CA ARG A 50 -0.04 -9.36 12.49
C ARG A 50 0.27 -10.70 11.82
N VAL A 51 -0.76 -11.41 11.41
CA VAL A 51 -0.63 -12.65 10.64
C VAL A 51 -1.20 -12.40 9.25
N ASP A 52 -0.39 -12.63 8.22
CA ASP A 52 -0.77 -12.47 6.83
C ASP A 52 -0.84 -13.85 6.16
N VAL A 53 -1.82 -14.07 5.27
CA VAL A 53 -1.91 -15.28 4.46
C VAL A 53 -1.62 -14.92 3.00
N ARG A 54 -0.54 -15.48 2.45
CA ARG A 54 -0.19 -15.34 1.04
C ARG A 54 -0.71 -16.56 0.28
N THR A 55 -1.86 -16.41 -0.37
CA THR A 55 -2.38 -17.41 -1.30
C THR A 55 -1.69 -17.23 -2.65
N GLY A 56 -1.16 -18.29 -3.26
CA GLY A 56 -0.41 -18.23 -4.53
C GLY A 56 -1.17 -17.65 -5.73
N HIS A 57 -2.43 -17.24 -5.55
CA HIS A 57 -3.26 -16.46 -6.48
C HIS A 57 -3.02 -14.94 -6.37
N GLN A 58 -1.84 -14.52 -5.91
CA GLN A 58 -1.38 -13.14 -6.07
C GLN A 58 -0.90 -12.93 -7.51
N ASP A 59 -1.80 -13.01 -8.49
CA ASP A 59 -1.46 -12.50 -9.82
C ASP A 59 -1.10 -11.02 -9.66
N PRO A 60 0.10 -10.56 -10.07
CA PRO A 60 0.44 -9.16 -9.96
C PRO A 60 -0.60 -8.34 -10.75
N PRO A 61 -1.06 -7.19 -10.23
CA PRO A 61 -2.08 -6.42 -10.92
C PRO A 61 -1.56 -6.05 -12.30
N ALA A 62 -2.26 -6.53 -13.34
CA ALA A 62 -1.93 -6.19 -14.71
C ALA A 62 -2.06 -4.66 -14.88
N ALA A 63 -1.05 -4.05 -15.48
CA ALA A 63 -1.07 -2.62 -15.74
C ALA A 63 -2.24 -2.28 -16.68
N LEU A 64 -3.26 -1.59 -16.13
CA LEU A 64 -4.39 -1.11 -16.92
C LEU A 64 -4.04 0.12 -17.78
N SER A 65 -2.92 0.76 -17.48
CA SER A 65 -2.46 1.98 -18.14
C SER A 65 -1.30 1.71 -19.10
N ARG A 66 -1.28 2.45 -20.20
CA ARG A 66 -0.13 2.52 -21.10
C ARG A 66 0.87 3.60 -20.66
N VAL A 67 2.16 3.35 -20.88
CA VAL A 67 3.20 4.36 -20.68
C VAL A 67 3.04 5.46 -21.73
N VAL A 68 3.06 6.71 -21.30
CA VAL A 68 3.12 7.87 -22.19
C VAL A 68 4.54 8.43 -22.13
N PRO A 69 5.21 8.69 -23.26
CA PRO A 69 6.52 9.32 -23.23
C PRO A 69 6.41 10.70 -22.56
N ALA A 70 7.41 11.05 -21.76
CA ALA A 70 7.50 12.38 -21.16
C ALA A 70 7.37 13.41 -22.28
N SER A 71 6.37 14.29 -22.16
CA SER A 71 6.11 15.29 -23.18
C SER A 71 7.33 16.20 -23.27
N ASP A 72 7.99 16.20 -24.42
CA ASP A 72 9.09 17.12 -24.68
C ASP A 72 8.49 18.52 -24.82
N ASP A 73 8.62 19.34 -23.77
CA ASP A 73 8.23 20.76 -23.76
C ASP A 73 9.20 21.58 -24.63
N ARG A 74 9.39 21.20 -25.90
CA ARG A 74 10.14 22.01 -26.88
C ARG A 74 9.24 22.90 -27.73
N SER A 75 7.92 22.88 -27.52
CA SER A 75 6.97 23.72 -28.27
C SER A 75 6.75 25.11 -27.65
N ARG A 76 7.49 25.52 -26.61
CA ARG A 76 7.41 26.87 -26.05
C ARG A 76 8.60 27.74 -26.48
N GLY A 77 8.60 28.17 -27.74
CA GLY A 77 9.61 29.07 -28.29
C GLY A 77 9.22 29.64 -29.64
N GLY A 78 8.14 30.44 -29.67
CA GLY A 78 7.73 31.18 -30.85
C GLY A 78 8.57 32.43 -31.12
N ALA A 79 8.40 32.91 -32.35
CA ALA A 79 8.62 34.27 -32.87
C ALA A 79 9.97 34.61 -33.55
N ALA A 80 9.88 34.62 -34.90
CA ALA A 80 10.04 35.78 -35.78
C ALA A 80 11.44 36.30 -36.21
N SER A 81 11.45 36.77 -37.47
CA SER A 81 12.41 37.66 -38.15
C SER A 81 13.55 36.95 -38.90
N GLY A 82 13.81 37.18 -40.20
CA GLY A 82 13.33 38.24 -41.07
C GLY A 82 13.73 37.99 -42.54
N ARG A 83 13.19 38.85 -43.40
CA ARG A 83 13.30 38.84 -44.87
C ARG A 83 14.73 39.20 -45.32
N GLY A 84 15.24 38.53 -46.36
CA GLY A 84 16.47 38.92 -47.05
C GLY A 84 16.51 38.37 -48.48
N ARG A 85 16.53 39.28 -49.44
CA ARG A 85 16.41 39.08 -50.90
C ARG A 85 17.68 39.68 -51.51
N MET A 86 18.45 38.96 -52.33
CA MET A 86 19.31 39.55 -53.40
C MET A 86 19.63 38.50 -54.47
N ARG A 87 19.71 39.02 -55.71
CA ARG A 87 19.89 38.36 -56.99
C ARG A 87 21.38 38.16 -57.30
N ALA A 88 21.69 37.25 -58.21
CA ALA A 88 22.83 37.34 -59.12
C ALA A 88 22.35 36.97 -60.53
#